data_AF-A0AAN7KS31-F1
#
_entry.id   AF-A0AAN7KS31-F1
#
_cell.length_a   1.000
_cell.length_b   1.000
_cell.length_c   1.000
_cell.angle_alpha   90.00
_cell.angle_beta   90.00
_cell.angle_gamma   90.00
#
_symmetry.space_group_name_H-M   'P 1'
#
loop_
_entity.id
_entity.type
_entity.pdbx_description
1 polymer ?
#
loop_
_entity_poly.entity_id
_entity_poly.type
_entity_poly.pdbx_seq_one_letter_code
_entity_poly.pdbx_strand_id
1 'polypeptide(L)' 'MSRARNLIVASGLLAFAAAGLAFPFYMATSRTSPVIDSSKPLPPQATFRGPYINTGSRDIGPDHQSYPKK' A
#
# COMPACT_ATOMS: atom_id res chain seq x y z
N MET A 1 19.11 35.30 24.13
CA MET A 1 19.27 34.49 22.91
C MET A 1 19.80 35.37 21.79
N SER A 2 20.86 34.99 21.07
CA SER A 2 21.36 35.81 19.95
C SER A 2 20.49 35.64 18.71
N ARG A 3 20.23 36.73 17.99
CA ARG A 3 19.43 36.70 16.74
C ARG A 3 20.00 35.72 15.71
N ALA A 4 21.34 35.63 15.63
CA ALA A 4 22.04 34.69 14.76
C ALA A 4 21.72 33.22 15.08
N ARG A 5 21.67 32.83 16.37
CA ARG A 5 21.29 31.46 16.75
C ARG A 5 19.85 31.15 16.36
N ASN A 6 18.93 32.10 16.56
CA ASN A 6 17.53 31.90 16.19
C ASN A 6 17.36 31.71 14.67
N LEU A 7 18.12 32.46 13.86
CA LEU A 7 18.10 32.30 12.40
C LEU A 7 18.60 30.92 11.95
N ILE A 8 19.68 30.42 12.55
CA ILE A 8 20.22 29.09 12.26
C ILE A 8 19.21 27.99 12.62
N VAL A 9 18.57 28.10 13.77
CA VAL A 9 17.55 27.11 14.19
C VAL A 9 16.32 27.19 13.29
N ALA A 10 15.85 28.40 12.97
CA ALA A 10 14.70 28.59 12.10
C ALA A 10 14.93 28.04 10.70
N SER A 11 16.12 28.26 10.11
CA SER A 11 16.44 27.73 8.78
C SER A 11 16.55 26.20 8.79
N GLY A 12 17.16 25.62 9.82
CA GLY A 12 17.22 24.17 10.00
C GLY A 12 15.83 23.53 10.14
N LEU A 13 14.96 24.16 10.92
CA LEU A 13 13.59 23.69 11.11
C LEU A 13 12.77 23.75 9.81
N LEU A 14 12.90 24.85 9.07
CA LEU A 14 12.26 25.02 7.76
C LEU A 14 12.74 23.97 6.74
N ALA A 15 14.05 23.75 6.66
CA ALA A 15 14.62 22.76 5.75
C ALA A 15 14.16 21.33 6.10
N PHE A 16 14.17 20.98 7.38
CA PHE A 16 13.71 19.67 7.85
C PHE A 16 12.22 19.44 7.56
N ALA A 17 11.37 20.42 7.88
CA ALA A 17 9.94 20.34 7.61
C ALA A 17 9.65 20.24 6.11
N ALA A 18 10.31 21.06 5.29
CA ALA A 18 10.17 21.00 3.83
C ALA A 18 10.56 19.64 3.26
N ALA A 19 11.68 19.07 3.71
CA ALA A 19 12.12 17.75 3.27
C ALA A 19 11.13 16.65 3.68
N GLY A 20 10.65 16.67 4.94
CA GLY A 20 9.67 15.70 5.43
C GLY A 20 8.34 15.76 4.69
N LEU A 21 7.86 16.97 4.37
CA LEU A 21 6.63 17.17 3.60
C LEU A 21 6.78 16.80 2.13
N ALA A 22 7.96 17.03 1.53
CA ALA A 22 8.23 16.69 0.13
C ALA A 22 8.48 15.18 -0.08
N PHE A 23 8.97 14.47 0.95
CA PHE A 23 9.33 13.05 0.87
C PHE A 23 8.25 12.12 0.30
N PRO A 24 6.96 12.15 0.73
CA PRO A 24 5.95 11.26 0.17
C PRO A 24 5.71 11.49 -1.32
N PHE A 25 5.77 12.74 -1.79
CA PHE A 25 5.62 13.08 -3.21
C PHE A 25 6.81 12.61 -4.04
N TYR A 26 8.03 12.79 -3.50
CA TYR A 26 9.24 12.26 -4.13
C TYR A 26 9.16 10.74 -4.25
N MET A 27 8.83 10.03 -3.16
CA MET A 27 8.72 8.57 -3.14
C MET A 27 7.65 8.04 -4.10
N ALA A 28 6.50 8.71 -4.19
CA ALA A 28 5.42 8.33 -5.09
C ALA A 28 5.82 8.53 -6.57
N THR A 29 6.50 9.63 -6.87
CA THR A 29 6.88 9.99 -8.25
C THR A 29 8.14 9.24 -8.72
N SER A 30 9.05 8.87 -7.82
CA SER A 30 10.30 8.19 -8.15
C SER A 30 10.13 6.72 -8.56
N ARG A 31 8.93 6.14 -8.42
CA ARG A 31 8.62 4.78 -8.90
C ARG A 31 8.25 4.83 -10.38
N THR A 32 9.25 4.99 -11.24
CA THR A 32 9.09 4.94 -12.72
C THR A 32 8.60 3.57 -13.21
N SER A 33 8.85 2.51 -12.44
CA SER A 33 8.32 1.18 -12.71
C SER A 33 7.20 0.85 -11.74
N PRO A 34 6.02 0.42 -12.23
CA PRO A 34 4.96 -0.02 -11.34
C PRO A 34 5.46 -1.22 -10.53
N VAL A 35 5.21 -1.21 -9.21
CA VAL A 35 5.55 -2.33 -8.32
C VAL A 35 4.89 -3.63 -8.80
N ILE A 36 3.75 -3.49 -9.48
CA ILE A 36 3.02 -4.58 -10.11
C ILE A 36 3.11 -4.39 -11.62
N ASP A 37 3.86 -5.26 -12.26
CA ASP A 37 3.88 -5.38 -13.71
C ASP A 37 2.59 -6.09 -14.16
N SER A 38 1.66 -5.33 -14.76
CA SER A 38 0.39 -5.88 -15.26
C SER A 38 0.54 -6.82 -16.45
N SER A 39 1.71 -6.84 -17.10
CA SER A 39 2.04 -7.81 -18.14
C SER A 39 2.46 -9.17 -17.58
N LYS A 40 2.74 -9.24 -16.27
CA LYS A 40 3.14 -10.48 -15.60
C LYS A 40 1.97 -11.07 -14.81
N PRO A 41 1.84 -12.41 -14.80
CA PRO A 41 0.85 -13.07 -13.97
C PRO A 41 1.07 -12.72 -12.50
N LEU A 42 -0.02 -12.51 -11.77
CA LEU A 42 0.01 -12.25 -10.34
C LEU A 42 0.70 -13.42 -9.60
N PRO A 43 1.49 -13.12 -8.55
CA PRO A 43 2.17 -14.16 -7.79
C PRO A 43 1.14 -15.16 -7.24
N PRO A 44 1.51 -16.45 -7.09
CA PRO A 44 0.65 -17.48 -6.54
C PRO A 44 -0.06 -17.05 -5.26
N GLN A 45 0.57 -16.29 -4.38
CA GLN A 45 -0.03 -15.80 -3.13
C GLN A 45 -1.16 -14.77 -3.34
N ALA A 46 -1.16 -14.06 -4.46
CA ALA A 46 -2.23 -13.15 -4.87
C ALA A 46 -3.30 -13.84 -5.75
N THR A 47 -2.94 -14.95 -6.40
CA THR A 47 -3.81 -15.70 -7.32
C THR A 47 -4.49 -16.90 -6.64
N PHE A 48 -3.84 -17.55 -5.67
CA PHE A 48 -4.40 -18.63 -4.85
C PHE A 48 -5.40 -18.03 -3.87
N ARG A 49 -6.57 -17.75 -4.42
CA ARG A 49 -7.79 -17.57 -3.66
C ARG A 49 -8.06 -18.95 -3.07
N GLY A 50 -7.99 -19.08 -1.75
CA GLY A 50 -8.49 -20.29 -1.07
C GLY A 50 -9.92 -20.59 -1.54
N PRO A 51 -10.45 -21.82 -1.34
CA PRO A 51 -11.65 -22.31 -2.02
C PRO A 51 -12.89 -21.41 -1.95
N TYR A 52 -12.93 -20.44 -1.04
CA TYR A 52 -14.07 -19.57 -0.78
C TYR A 52 -13.75 -18.06 -0.71
N ILE A 53 -12.53 -17.62 -1.04
CA ILE A 53 -12.05 -16.31 -0.56
C ILE A 53 -12.38 -15.09 -1.43
N ASN A 54 -13.27 -15.19 -2.44
CA ASN A 54 -13.70 -14.02 -3.22
C ASN A 54 -15.16 -14.03 -3.67
N THR A 55 -16.07 -14.51 -2.82
CA THR A 55 -17.48 -14.12 -2.99
C THR A 55 -18.02 -13.75 -1.63
N GLY A 56 -18.29 -12.46 -1.41
CA GLY A 56 -19.20 -12.03 -0.34
C GLY A 56 -20.66 -12.40 -0.64
N SER A 57 -20.88 -13.32 -1.59
CA SER A 57 -22.17 -13.87 -1.96
C SER A 57 -22.34 -15.20 -1.24
N ARG A 58 -23.55 -15.44 -0.72
CA ARG A 58 -23.96 -16.73 -0.16
C ARG A 58 -24.15 -17.80 -1.24
N ASP A 59 -24.00 -17.45 -2.51
CA ASP A 59 -24.36 -18.27 -3.66
C ASP A 59 -23.18 -19.14 -4.14
N ILE A 60 -21.95 -18.89 -3.66
CA ILE A 60 -20.77 -19.70 -4.01
C ILE A 60 -20.14 -20.28 -2.74
N GLY A 61 -20.68 -21.45 -2.42
CA GLY A 61 -20.26 -22.42 -1.42
C GLY A 61 -21.23 -23.59 -1.58
N PRO A 62 -20.85 -24.82 -1.19
CA PRO A 62 -21.77 -25.93 -1.33
C PRO A 62 -23.04 -25.64 -0.53
N ASP A 63 -24.17 -25.65 -1.23
CA ASP A 63 -25.46 -25.38 -0.61
C ASP A 63 -25.70 -26.45 0.47
N HIS A 64 -26.31 -26.04 1.58
CA HIS A 64 -26.63 -26.90 2.72
C HIS A 64 -27.50 -28.12 2.35
N GLN A 65 -28.03 -28.15 1.12
CA GLN A 65 -28.83 -29.24 0.57
C GLN A 65 -28.08 -30.18 -0.38
N SER A 66 -26.85 -29.88 -0.82
CA SER A 66 -26.17 -30.68 -1.87
C SER A 66 -25.18 -31.73 -1.38
N TYR A 67 -24.97 -31.90 -0.08
CA TYR A 67 -24.14 -32.99 0.45
C TYR A 67 -24.96 -34.02 1.23
N PRO A 68 -25.28 -35.19 0.65
CA PRO A 68 -25.63 -36.34 1.46
C PRO A 68 -24.34 -36.80 2.17
N LYS A 69 -24.34 -36.74 3.50
CA LYS A 69 -23.32 -37.37 4.33
C LYS A 69 -23.29 -38.86 4.00
N LYS A 70 -22.23 -39.31 3.32
CA LYS A 70 -21.86 -40.73 3.30
C LYS A 70 -21.13 -41.07 4.58
#